data_AF-A0A3D1CRI1-F1
#
_entry.id   AF-A0A3D1CRI1-F1
#
_cell.length_a   1.000
_cell.length_b   1.000
_cell.length_c   1.000
_cell.angle_alpha   90.00
_cell.angle_beta   90.00
_cell.angle_gamma   90.00
#
_symmetry.space_group_name_H-M   'P 1'
#
loop_
_entity.id
_entity.type
_entity.pdbx_description
1 polymer ?
#
loop_
_entity_poly.entity_id
_entity_poly.type
_entity_poly.pdbx_seq_one_letter_code
_entity_poly.pdbx_strand_id
1 'polypeptide(L)'
;MRKNFLSSGNDAFVCENCKLAVTPLTNGSYRNHCPRCLYCKHVDVVPGDRLATCQGLMEPVGVEYSPKKGWVILHRCTTCNELRRNKAALNDAEADDYELIIALASSP
;
A
#
# COMPACT_ATOMS: atom_id res chain seq x y z
N MET A 1 -18.36 -7.88 11.42
CA MET A 1 -17.29 -6.92 11.10
C MET A 1 -15.98 -7.50 11.63
N ARG A 2 -14.91 -7.60 10.83
CA ARG A 2 -13.60 -8.01 11.38
C ARG A 2 -13.20 -6.92 12.39
N LYS A 3 -12.88 -7.30 13.63
CA LYS A 3 -12.58 -6.34 14.72
C LYS A 3 -11.38 -5.41 14.46
N ASN A 4 -10.66 -5.60 13.34
CA ASN A 4 -9.34 -5.02 13.07
C ASN A 4 -9.25 -4.33 11.68
N PHE A 5 -10.35 -3.83 11.11
CA PHE A 5 -10.34 -3.10 9.84
C PHE A 5 -11.50 -2.12 9.79
N LEU A 6 -11.20 -0.83 9.58
CA LEU A 6 -12.20 0.21 9.36
C LEU A 6 -12.36 0.43 7.85
N SER A 7 -13.61 0.45 7.37
CA SER A 7 -13.96 0.63 5.97
C SER A 7 -13.90 2.11 5.54
N SER A 8 -12.75 2.73 5.75
CA SER A 8 -12.44 4.13 5.46
C SER A 8 -11.03 4.24 4.86
N GLY A 9 -10.74 5.33 4.15
CA GLY A 9 -9.39 5.60 3.65
C GLY A 9 -9.10 5.21 2.20
N ASN A 10 -10.12 5.05 1.34
CA ASN A 10 -9.93 5.04 -0.12
C ASN A 10 -10.09 6.47 -0.64
N ASP A 11 -9.17 7.34 -0.26
CA ASP A 11 -9.17 8.76 -0.58
C ASP A 11 -8.04 9.09 -1.57
N ALA A 12 -8.19 10.18 -2.32
CA ALA A 12 -7.11 10.68 -3.16
C ALA A 12 -5.96 11.17 -2.27
N PHE A 13 -4.71 10.99 -2.73
CA PHE A 13 -3.55 11.48 -1.99
C PHE A 13 -2.40 11.83 -2.92
N VAL A 14 -1.48 12.67 -2.46
CA VAL A 14 -0.21 12.93 -3.14
C VAL A 14 0.87 12.06 -2.52
N CYS A 15 1.56 11.25 -3.34
CA CYS A 15 2.64 10.41 -2.87
C CYS A 15 3.79 11.27 -2.32
N GLU A 16 4.16 11.06 -1.06
CA GLU A 16 5.25 11.83 -0.45
C GLU A 16 6.64 11.46 -0.99
N ASN A 17 6.80 10.27 -1.60
CA ASN A 17 8.04 9.83 -2.23
C ASN A 17 8.22 10.40 -3.65
N CYS A 18 7.32 10.08 -4.58
CA CYS A 18 7.47 10.45 -6.00
C CYS A 18 6.57 11.63 -6.46
N LYS A 19 5.76 12.20 -5.56
CA LYS A 19 4.87 13.35 -5.82
C LYS A 19 3.71 13.10 -6.80
N LEU A 20 3.47 11.86 -7.22
CA LEU A 20 2.29 11.51 -8.01
C LEU A 20 1.00 11.81 -7.22
N ALA A 21 0.02 12.45 -7.87
CA ALA A 21 -1.35 12.53 -7.36
C ALA A 21 -2.09 11.23 -7.71
N VAL A 22 -2.49 10.49 -6.67
CA VAL A 22 -3.10 9.16 -6.76
C VAL A 22 -4.61 9.29 -6.56
N THR A 23 -5.39 8.66 -7.44
CA THR A 23 -6.84 8.66 -7.35
C THR A 23 -7.35 7.50 -6.47
N PRO A 24 -8.56 7.61 -5.88
CA PRO A 24 -9.19 6.47 -5.22
C PRO A 24 -9.42 5.30 -6.18
N LEU A 25 -9.39 4.08 -5.65
CA LEU A 25 -9.81 2.92 -6.43
C LEU A 25 -11.32 2.97 -6.71
N THR A 26 -11.72 2.54 -7.90
CA THR A 26 -13.12 2.61 -8.36
C THR A 26 -13.97 1.39 -7.96
N ASN A 27 -13.34 0.31 -7.49
CA ASN A 27 -13.97 -0.98 -7.21
C ASN A 27 -14.39 -1.19 -5.75
N GLY A 28 -14.37 -0.12 -4.93
CA GLY A 28 -14.71 -0.18 -3.50
C GLY A 28 -13.67 -0.86 -2.61
N SER A 29 -12.51 -1.23 -3.15
CA SER A 29 -11.34 -1.63 -2.35
C SER A 29 -10.47 -0.43 -1.97
N TYR A 30 -9.39 -0.69 -1.23
CA TYR A 30 -8.57 0.36 -0.62
C TYR A 30 -7.13 0.21 -1.10
N ARG A 31 -6.49 1.33 -1.41
CA ARG A 31 -5.07 1.41 -1.75
C ARG A 31 -4.39 2.44 -0.86
N ASN A 32 -3.34 2.00 -0.16
CA ASN A 32 -2.56 2.85 0.74
C ASN A 32 -1.18 3.22 0.16
N HIS A 33 -0.78 2.61 -0.96
CA HIS A 33 0.49 2.87 -1.62
C HIS A 33 0.32 3.55 -2.98
N CYS A 34 1.34 4.27 -3.41
CA CYS A 34 1.39 4.88 -4.73
C CYS A 34 1.51 3.79 -5.80
N PRO A 35 0.71 3.81 -6.88
CA PRO A 35 0.81 2.80 -7.93
C PRO A 35 2.13 2.85 -8.70
N ARG A 36 2.81 4.01 -8.75
CA ARG A 36 4.05 4.19 -9.53
C ARG A 36 5.35 3.88 -8.82
N CYS A 37 5.40 3.99 -7.49
CA CYS A 37 6.62 3.69 -6.73
C CYS A 37 6.39 2.70 -5.59
N LEU A 38 5.13 2.30 -5.36
CA LEU A 38 4.70 1.37 -4.33
C LEU A 38 4.99 1.81 -2.89
N TYR A 39 5.51 3.02 -2.66
CA TYR A 39 5.64 3.59 -1.30
C TYR A 39 4.26 3.93 -0.72
N CYS A 40 4.13 3.75 0.60
CA CYS A 40 3.00 4.25 1.37
C CYS A 40 3.47 5.14 2.55
N LYS A 41 2.52 5.61 3.36
CA LYS A 41 2.77 6.37 4.59
C LYS A 41 2.21 5.61 5.79
N HIS A 42 2.95 5.59 6.89
CA HIS A 42 2.55 4.93 8.13
C HIS A 42 1.55 5.80 8.89
N VAL A 43 0.28 5.72 8.50
CA VAL A 43 -0.82 6.50 9.08
C VAL A 43 -1.81 5.66 9.86
N ASP A 44 -1.80 4.33 9.72
CA ASP A 44 -2.78 3.44 10.36
C ASP A 44 -2.17 2.68 11.55
N VAL A 45 -2.84 2.69 12.71
CA VAL A 45 -2.56 1.73 13.79
C VAL A 45 -3.28 0.42 13.47
N VAL A 46 -4.58 0.53 13.20
CA VAL A 46 -5.44 -0.48 12.58
C VAL A 46 -5.79 0.00 11.17
N PRO A 47 -5.79 -0.87 10.14
CA PRO A 47 -6.11 -0.46 8.78
C PRO A 47 -7.37 0.39 8.67
N GLY A 48 -7.23 1.59 8.10
CA GLY A 48 -8.30 2.56 7.87
C GLY A 48 -8.54 3.58 8.98
N ASP A 49 -7.88 3.50 10.14
CA ASP A 49 -8.10 4.41 11.27
C ASP A 49 -7.38 5.76 11.16
N ARG A 50 -6.29 5.84 10.39
CA ARG A 50 -5.46 7.03 10.23
C ARG A 50 -4.94 7.61 11.57
N LEU A 51 -4.79 6.78 12.61
CA LEU A 51 -4.40 7.20 13.97
C LEU A 51 -2.90 7.08 14.30
N ALA A 52 -2.06 6.56 13.39
CA ALA A 52 -0.64 6.37 13.68
C ALA A 52 0.11 7.70 13.74
N THR A 53 0.79 7.94 14.85
CA THR A 53 1.61 9.14 15.08
C THR A 53 2.98 9.07 14.41
N CYS A 54 3.42 7.90 13.95
CA CYS A 54 4.73 7.71 13.31
C CYS A 54 4.84 8.53 12.02
N GLN A 55 3.84 8.45 11.15
CA GLN A 55 3.76 9.19 9.88
C GLN A 55 4.94 9.00 8.93
N GLY A 56 5.84 8.06 9.20
CA GLY A 56 7.01 7.78 8.37
C GLY A 56 6.64 7.19 7.01
N LEU A 57 7.48 7.41 6.01
CA LEU A 57 7.38 6.72 4.73
C LEU A 57 7.57 5.22 4.94
N MET A 58 6.80 4.42 4.22
CA MET A 58 6.99 2.98 4.18
C MET A 58 7.44 2.55 2.78
N GLU A 59 8.66 2.03 2.72
CA GLU A 59 9.26 1.51 1.50
C GLU A 59 8.71 0.11 1.17
N PRO A 60 8.50 -0.21 -0.11
CA PRO A 60 8.20 -1.57 -0.53
C PRO A 60 9.48 -2.40 -0.46
N VAL A 61 9.47 -3.50 0.30
CA VAL A 61 10.67 -4.31 0.60
C VAL A 61 10.60 -5.72 0.06
N GLY A 62 9.46 -6.09 -0.54
CA GLY A 62 9.26 -7.40 -1.12
C GLY A 62 7.80 -7.60 -1.50
N VAL A 63 7.50 -8.76 -2.08
CA VAL A 63 6.14 -9.17 -2.42
C VAL A 63 5.95 -10.65 -2.11
N GLU A 64 4.70 -11.04 -1.90
CA GLU A 64 4.27 -12.41 -1.80
C GLU A 64 3.06 -12.63 -2.73
N TYR A 65 2.89 -13.85 -3.21
CA TYR A 65 1.72 -14.22 -3.98
C TYR A 65 0.72 -15.02 -3.15
N SER A 66 -0.56 -14.64 -3.22
CA SER A 66 -1.66 -15.37 -2.59
C SER A 66 -2.71 -15.72 -3.64
N PRO A 67 -3.12 -17.01 -3.79
CA PRO A 67 -4.17 -17.37 -4.73
C PRO A 67 -5.50 -16.62 -4.54
N LYS A 68 -5.79 -16.21 -3.30
CA LYS A 68 -7.01 -15.47 -2.95
C LYS A 68 -6.87 -13.95 -3.13
N LYS A 69 -5.68 -13.40 -2.88
CA LYS A 69 -5.48 -11.94 -2.87
C LYS A 69 -4.73 -11.42 -4.11
N GLY A 70 -4.09 -12.27 -4.89
CA GLY A 70 -3.09 -11.88 -5.88
C GLY A 70 -1.76 -11.51 -5.21
N TRP A 71 -1.04 -10.59 -5.83
CA TRP A 71 0.18 -10.01 -5.27
C TRP A 71 -0.12 -9.18 -4.02
N VAL A 72 0.69 -9.36 -2.99
CA VAL A 72 0.67 -8.57 -1.76
C VAL A 72 2.05 -8.00 -1.56
N ILE A 73 2.12 -6.68 -1.40
CA ILE A 73 3.35 -5.92 -1.22
C ILE A 73 3.66 -5.85 0.28
N LEU A 74 4.91 -6.14 0.62
CA LEU A 74 5.45 -5.98 1.95
C LEU A 74 6.05 -4.58 2.08
N HIS A 75 5.63 -3.84 3.09
CA HIS A 75 6.11 -2.49 3.36
C HIS A 75 6.83 -2.45 4.69
N ARG A 76 7.96 -1.73 4.76
CA ARG A 76 8.68 -1.43 6.00
C ARG A 76 8.67 0.07 6.27
N CYS A 77 8.26 0.46 7.47
CA CYS A 77 8.36 1.87 7.87
C CYS A 77 9.83 2.27 8.06
N THR A 78 10.25 3.30 7.37
CA THR A 78 11.62 3.84 7.44
C THR A 78 11.94 4.53 8.77
N THR A 79 10.93 4.79 9.60
CA THR A 79 11.08 5.46 10.91
C THR A 79 11.03 4.48 12.08
N CYS A 80 10.06 3.56 12.11
CA CYS A 80 9.87 2.64 13.24
C CYS A 80 10.06 1.16 12.90
N ASN A 81 10.40 0.82 11.65
CA ASN A 81 10.60 -0.56 11.15
C ASN A 81 9.37 -1.47 11.16
N GLU A 82 8.17 -0.95 11.48
CA GLU A 82 6.93 -1.72 11.41
C GLU A 82 6.70 -2.29 9.99
N LEU A 83 6.27 -3.55 9.93
CA LEU A 83 5.93 -4.22 8.67
C LEU A 83 4.41 -4.22 8.42
N ARG A 84 4.02 -3.93 7.17
CA ARG A 84 2.63 -3.97 6.71
C ARG A 84 2.50 -4.72 5.40
N ARG A 85 1.30 -5.24 5.14
CA ARG A 85 0.96 -6.06 3.97
C ARG A 85 -0.21 -5.43 3.25
N ASN A 86 0.00 -4.98 2.01
CA ASN A 86 -1.03 -4.32 1.21
C ASN A 86 -1.25 -5.08 -0.09
N LYS A 87 -2.51 -5.30 -0.46
CA LYS A 87 -2.83 -5.98 -1.72
C LYS A 87 -2.49 -5.05 -2.90
N ALA A 88 -1.89 -5.61 -3.95
CA ALA A 88 -1.70 -4.89 -5.20
C ALA A 88 -3.03 -4.67 -5.95
N ALA A 89 -3.20 -3.49 -6.52
CA ALA A 89 -4.33 -3.07 -7.33
C ALA A 89 -3.95 -3.12 -8.82
N LEU A 90 -4.07 -4.30 -9.44
CA LEU A 90 -3.77 -4.49 -10.87
C LEU A 90 -4.99 -4.32 -11.79
N ASN A 91 -6.20 -4.34 -11.22
CA ASN A 91 -7.47 -4.23 -11.96
C ASN A 91 -8.13 -2.87 -11.68
N ASP A 92 -7.42 -1.78 -11.95
CA ASP A 92 -7.92 -0.40 -11.84
C ASP A 92 -7.33 0.45 -12.97
N ALA A 93 -7.93 1.61 -13.27
CA ALA A 93 -7.43 2.52 -14.30
C ALA A 93 -6.04 3.07 -13.99
N GLU A 94 -5.74 3.27 -12.70
CA GLU A 94 -4.42 3.64 -12.21
C GLU A 94 -3.74 2.42 -11.59
N ALA A 95 -3.56 1.34 -12.35
CA ALA A 95 -2.99 0.08 -11.84
C ALA A 95 -1.57 0.25 -11.27
N ASP A 96 -1.23 -0.60 -10.29
CA ASP A 96 0.13 -0.68 -9.75
C ASP A 96 1.15 -1.09 -10.81
N ASP A 97 2.34 -0.51 -10.73
CA ASP A 97 3.47 -0.80 -11.62
C ASP A 97 3.91 -2.26 -11.48
N TYR A 98 3.55 -3.06 -12.47
CA TYR A 98 3.78 -4.50 -12.46
C TYR A 98 5.27 -4.86 -12.54
N GLU A 99 6.08 -4.06 -13.25
CA GLU A 99 7.51 -4.31 -13.37
C GLU A 99 8.21 -4.14 -12.01
N LEU A 100 7.80 -3.13 -11.22
CA LEU A 100 8.29 -2.97 -9.85
C LEU A 100 7.88 -4.14 -8.95
N ILE A 101 6.67 -4.67 -9.09
CA ILE A 101 6.23 -5.85 -8.35
C ILE A 101 7.12 -7.06 -8.66
N ILE A 102 7.45 -7.30 -9.93
CA ILE A 102 8.33 -8.41 -10.34
C ILE A 102 9.77 -8.19 -9.87
N ALA A 103 10.28 -6.96 -9.93
CA ALA A 103 11.61 -6.63 -9.41
C ALA A 103 11.72 -6.91 -7.89
N LEU A 104 10.67 -6.58 -7.12
CA LEU A 104 10.58 -6.87 -5.69
C LEU A 104 10.48 -8.38 -5.39
N ALA A 105 9.91 -9.18 -6.29
CA ALA A 105 9.85 -10.64 -6.13
C ALA A 105 11.21 -11.32 -6.33
N SER A 106 12.11 -10.65 -7.07
CA SER A 106 13.44 -11.18 -7.44
C SER A 106 14.54 -10.77 -6.46
N SER A 107 14.20 -9.95 -5.47
CA SER A 107 15.13 -9.51 -4.42
C SER A 107 15.09 -10.54 -3.27
N PRO A 108 16.25 -11.11 -2.87
CA PRO A 108 16.32 -12.18 -1.86
C PRO A 108 15.90 -11.73 -0.46
#